data_AF-A0A0R1H5V4-F1
#
_entry.id   AF-A0A0R1H5V4-F1
#
_cell.length_a   1.000
_cell.length_b   1.000
_cell.length_c   1.000
_cell.angle_alpha   90.00
_cell.angle_beta   90.00
_cell.angle_gamma   90.00
#
_symmetry.space_group_name_H-M   'P 1'
#
loop_
_entity.id
_entity.type
_entity.pdbx_description
1 polymer ?
#
loop_
_entity_poly.entity_id
_entity_poly.type
_entity_poly.pdbx_seq_one_letter_code
_entity_poly.pdbx_strand_id
1 'polypeptide(L)' 'MKVKLIANNRWGFGDEVNTFIKKNSIRPEDLIDMKVEYVGGRVMALIIYRD' A
#
# COMPACT_ATOMS: atom_id res chain seq x y z
N MET A 1 9.15 -0.47 12.69
CA MET A 1 9.15 -0.09 11.24
C MET A 1 8.68 -1.28 10.44
N LYS A 2 7.69 -1.07 9.58
CA LYS A 2 6.95 -2.11 8.86
C LYS A 2 6.95 -1.83 7.36
N VAL A 3 6.93 -2.89 6.57
CA VAL A 3 6.87 -2.84 5.11
C VAL A 3 5.77 -3.78 4.65
N LYS A 4 4.89 -3.30 3.77
CA LYS A 4 3.85 -4.11 3.13
C LYS A 4 3.92 -3.97 1.62
N LEU A 5 3.86 -5.09 0.92
CA LEU A 5 3.63 -5.14 -0.51
C LEU A 5 2.18 -5.55 -0.78
N ILE A 6 1.47 -4.76 -1.58
CA ILE A 6 0.13 -5.08 -2.11
C ILE A 6 0.27 -5.19 -3.62
N ALA A 7 -0.22 -6.27 -4.21
CA ALA A 7 -0.16 -6.50 -5.65
C ALA A 7 -1.52 -7.00 -6.13
N ASN A 8 -2.14 -6.27 -7.05
CA ASN A 8 -3.44 -6.63 -7.61
C ASN A 8 -3.56 -6.25 -9.08
N ASN A 9 -4.57 -6.82 -9.74
CA ASN A 9 -5.05 -6.34 -11.02
C ASN A 9 -5.59 -4.90 -10.86
N ARG A 10 -5.55 -4.13 -11.94
CA ARG A 10 -5.72 -2.66 -11.92
C ARG A 10 -7.00 -2.16 -11.25
N TRP A 11 -8.07 -2.95 -11.26
CA TRP A 11 -9.37 -2.59 -10.70
C TRP A 11 -9.43 -2.89 -9.19
N GLY A 12 -9.88 -1.91 -8.39
CA GLY A 12 -10.00 -2.06 -6.93
C GLY A 12 -8.70 -1.94 -6.14
N PHE A 13 -7.55 -1.75 -6.80
CA PHE A 13 -6.24 -1.64 -6.13
C PHE A 13 -6.17 -0.49 -5.11
N GLY A 14 -6.72 0.69 -5.45
CA GLY A 14 -6.76 1.83 -4.53
C GLY A 14 -7.58 1.53 -3.26
N ASP A 15 -8.69 0.79 -3.41
CA ASP A 15 -9.53 0.40 -2.28
C ASP A 15 -8.83 -0.60 -1.37
N GLU A 16 -8.01 -1.50 -1.92
CA GLU A 16 -7.19 -2.42 -1.12
C GLU A 16 -6.12 -1.70 -0.32
N VAL A 17 -5.40 -0.76 -0.94
CA VAL A 17 -4.41 0.08 -0.25
C VAL A 17 -5.08 0.86 0.88
N ASN A 18 -6.21 1.52 0.59
CA ASN A 18 -6.99 2.25 1.59
C ASN A 18 -7.51 1.34 2.71
N THR A 19 -7.97 0.14 2.37
CA THR A 19 -8.44 -0.85 3.34
C THR A 19 -7.30 -1.32 4.24
N PHE A 20 -6.12 -1.56 3.69
CA PHE A 20 -4.94 -1.92 4.47
C PHE A 20 -4.55 -0.82 5.45
N ILE A 21 -4.47 0.43 5.00
CA ILE A 21 -4.16 1.59 5.85
C ILE A 21 -5.17 1.72 7.00
N LYS A 22 -6.47 1.65 6.68
CA LYS A 22 -7.55 1.76 7.68
C LYS A 22 -7.55 0.60 8.69
N LYS A 23 -7.41 -0.64 8.22
CA LYS A 23 -7.42 -1.84 9.09
C LYS A 23 -6.22 -1.87 10.06
N ASN A 24 -5.11 -1.26 9.67
CA ASN A 24 -3.91 -1.19 10.50
C ASN A 24 -3.80 0.15 11.25
N SER A 25 -4.83 1.00 11.20
CA SER A 25 -4.83 2.32 11.83
C SER A 25 -3.58 3.16 11.54
N ILE A 26 -3.03 3.03 10.32
CA ILE A 26 -1.81 3.74 9.92
C ILE A 26 -2.18 5.20 9.72
N ARG A 27 -1.66 6.07 10.59
CA ARG A 27 -1.88 7.51 10.49
C ARG A 27 -0.97 8.10 9.40
N PRO A 28 -1.33 9.24 8.81
CA PRO A 28 -0.51 9.88 7.77
C PRO A 28 0.93 10.15 8.21
N GLU A 29 1.17 10.52 9.48
CA GLU A 29 2.49 10.77 10.05
C GLU A 29 3.35 9.51 10.25
N ASP A 30 2.70 8.34 10.30
CA ASP A 30 3.37 7.05 10.41
C ASP A 30 3.76 6.49 9.03
N LEU A 31 3.15 6.99 7.94
CA LEU A 31 3.53 6.63 6.57
C LEU A 31 4.88 7.29 6.21
N ILE A 32 5.91 6.47 6.02
CA ILE A 32 7.25 6.94 5.67
C ILE A 32 7.35 7.16 4.15
N ASP A 33 6.94 6.15 3.39
CA ASP A 33 7.00 6.18 1.93
C ASP A 33 5.99 5.20 1.33
N MET A 34 5.52 5.51 0.12
CA MET A 34 4.70 4.60 -0.67
C MET A 34 5.07 4.73 -2.15
N LYS A 35 5.49 3.62 -2.74
CA LYS A 35 5.80 3.54 -4.17
C LYS A 35 4.80 2.64 -4.89
N VAL A 36 4.23 3.15 -5.98
CA VAL A 36 3.30 2.40 -6.83
C VAL A 36 3.93 2.18 -8.21
N GLU A 37 3.99 0.93 -8.65
CA GLU A 37 4.51 0.57 -9.98
C GLU A 37 3.60 -0.42 -10.71
N TYR A 38 3.71 -0.44 -12.03
CA TYR A 38 3.05 -1.42 -12.88
C TYR A 38 4.07 -2.46 -13.35
N VAL A 39 3.88 -3.71 -12.94
CA VAL A 39 4.82 -4.80 -13.21
C VAL A 39 4.02 -5.99 -13.76
N GLY A 40 4.36 -6.43 -14.98
CA GLY A 40 3.83 -7.67 -15.56
C GLY A 40 2.30 -7.76 -15.62
N GLY A 41 1.61 -6.64 -15.88
CA GLY A 41 0.14 -6.61 -15.94
C GLY A 41 -0.57 -6.28 -14.62
N ARG A 42 0.17 -6.09 -13.54
CA ARG A 42 -0.36 -5.84 -12.19
C ARG A 42 0.09 -4.49 -11.67
N VAL A 43 -0.74 -3.88 -10.84
CA VAL A 43 -0.38 -2.70 -10.05
C VAL A 43 0.15 -3.19 -8.70
N MET A 44 1.30 -2.68 -8.29
CA MET A 44 1.97 -3.02 -7.04
C MET A 44 2.20 -1.77 -6.21
N ALA A 45 1.92 -1.81 -4.91
CA ALA A 45 2.23 -0.76 -3.94
C ALA A 45 3.16 -1.34 -2.88
N LEU A 46 4.33 -0.73 -2.74
CA LEU A 46 5.21 -0.90 -1.59
C LEU A 46 4.91 0.22 -0.59
N ILE A 47 4.48 -0.13 0.61
CA ILE A 47 4.09 0.78 1.68
C ILE A 47 5.07 0.61 2.84
N ILE A 48 5.76 1.67 3.21
CA ILE A 48 6.74 1.70 4.31
C ILE A 48 6.18 2.62 5.41
N TYR A 49 6.06 2.11 6.63
CA TYR A 49 5.41 2.83 7.73
C TYR A 49 6.05 2.53 9.09
N ARG A 50 5.84 3.45 10.04
CA ARG A 50 6.23 3.32 11.45
C ARG A 50 5.19 2.49 12.20
N ASP A 51 5.58 2.01 13.38
CA ASP A 51 4.79 1.05 14.15
C ASP A 51 3.40 1.57 14.52
#